data_AF-A0A812NPA5-F1
#
_entry.id   AF-A0A812NPA5-F1
#
_cell.length_a   1.000
_cell.length_b   1.000
_cell.length_c   1.000
_cell.angle_alpha   90.00
_cell.angle_beta   90.00
_cell.angle_gamma   90.00
#
_symmetry.space_group_name_H-M   'P 1'
#
loop_
_entity.id
_entity.type
_entity.pdbx_description
1 polymer ?
#
loop_
_entity_poly.entity_id
_entity_poly.type
_entity_poly.pdbx_seq_one_letter_code
_entity_poly.pdbx_strand_id
1 'polypeptide(L)'
;MLLQPAQTENFDKFTRAEQHALWCTFFRNRLVEEELLPVLRKHGVSFVAYNPLAAGLLTGKHTDSENVLPGRFKENQNYLPRFYTKPNFEALAGIRKECAEAGISMVSASYAWLLRHSVLSAEKGDGLLIGASSLAQLDENLKACFSPQQLPPSLVSAFDAAWPLVSRGGDVFPYWRSYSKDQPGRDTLHPGASYSAAKK
;
A
#
# COMPACT_ATOMS: atom_id res chain seq x y z
N MET A 1 -5.06 -21.40 23.51
CA MET A 1 -6.12 -20.50 23.99
C MET A 1 -6.76 -19.88 22.75
N LEU A 2 -7.91 -20.41 22.35
CA LEU A 2 -8.60 -20.08 21.10
C LEU A 2 -9.26 -18.70 21.23
N LEU A 3 -9.00 -17.80 20.28
CA LEU A 3 -9.69 -16.51 20.19
C LEU A 3 -11.18 -16.76 20.00
N GLN A 4 -12.02 -16.18 20.87
CA GLN A 4 -13.47 -16.29 20.76
C GLN A 4 -13.99 -15.50 19.54
N PRO A 5 -15.08 -15.95 18.89
CA PRO A 5 -15.65 -15.25 17.74
C PRO A 5 -16.27 -13.94 18.19
N ALA A 6 -15.73 -12.81 17.72
CA ALA A 6 -16.38 -11.52 17.86
C ALA A 6 -17.70 -11.49 17.07
N GLN A 7 -18.69 -10.82 17.64
CA GLN A 7 -20.11 -10.86 17.30
C GLN A 7 -20.41 -10.62 15.81
N THR A 8 -21.16 -11.54 15.19
CA THR A 8 -21.48 -11.61 13.76
C THR A 8 -22.86 -11.06 13.38
N GLU A 9 -23.41 -10.09 14.12
CA GLU A 9 -24.78 -9.60 13.90
C GLU A 9 -24.82 -8.13 13.47
N ASN A 10 -24.71 -7.89 12.14
CA ASN A 10 -25.23 -6.77 11.34
C ASN A 10 -24.32 -6.41 10.14
N PHE A 11 -24.10 -7.35 9.21
CA PHE A 11 -23.37 -7.07 7.96
C PHE A 11 -24.26 -6.51 6.83
N ASP A 12 -25.59 -6.50 6.98
CA ASP A 12 -26.54 -6.12 5.91
C ASP A 12 -26.51 -4.63 5.52
N LYS A 13 -25.82 -3.77 6.27
CA LYS A 13 -25.65 -2.33 5.95
C LYS A 13 -24.29 -1.99 5.30
N PHE A 14 -23.44 -2.96 5.02
CA PHE A 14 -22.09 -2.76 4.48
C PHE A 14 -21.96 -3.07 2.98
N THR A 15 -23.03 -2.87 2.19
CA THR A 15 -23.02 -3.11 0.73
C THR A 15 -22.00 -2.28 -0.03
N ARG A 16 -21.48 -1.21 0.58
CA ARG A 16 -20.25 -0.54 0.17
C ARG A 16 -19.51 -0.15 1.43
N ALA A 17 -18.58 -0.98 1.87
CA ALA A 17 -17.63 -0.58 2.88
C ALA A 17 -16.74 0.53 2.28
N GLU A 18 -17.18 1.79 2.39
CA GLU A 18 -16.28 2.94 2.57
C GLU A 18 -15.66 2.89 3.98
N GLN A 19 -15.41 1.68 4.50
CA GLN A 19 -14.52 1.49 5.62
C GLN A 19 -13.17 1.93 5.11
N HIS A 20 -12.82 3.18 5.41
CA HIS A 20 -11.52 3.81 5.25
C HIS A 20 -10.46 2.75 4.99
N ALA A 21 -10.16 2.52 3.71
CA ALA A 21 -9.23 1.48 3.30
C ALA A 21 -7.91 1.80 3.97
N LEU A 22 -7.64 1.07 5.03
CA LEU A 22 -6.50 1.33 5.87
C LEU A 22 -5.28 0.82 5.08
N TRP A 23 -4.50 1.77 4.57
CA TRP A 23 -3.07 1.68 4.24
C TRP A 23 -2.58 0.38 3.58
N CYS A 24 -2.60 0.34 2.24
CA CYS A 24 -1.97 -0.78 1.51
C CYS A 24 -1.07 -0.29 0.36
N THR A 25 0.21 -0.15 0.66
CA THR A 25 1.26 -0.08 -0.35
C THR A 25 1.63 -1.51 -0.71
N PHE A 26 1.07 -2.08 -1.78
CA PHE A 26 1.08 -3.53 -2.05
C PHE A 26 2.47 -4.20 -1.95
N PHE A 27 3.55 -3.60 -2.45
CA PHE A 27 4.89 -4.23 -2.27
C PHE A 27 5.34 -4.26 -0.80
N ARG A 28 4.85 -3.32 0.02
CA ARG A 28 5.25 -3.11 1.43
C ARG A 28 4.27 -3.67 2.45
N ASN A 29 3.05 -4.03 2.05
CA ASN A 29 2.07 -4.56 2.99
C ASN A 29 1.11 -5.53 2.32
N ARG A 30 1.55 -6.78 2.18
CA ARG A 30 0.74 -7.89 1.68
C ARG A 30 0.00 -8.64 2.79
N LEU A 31 0.03 -8.17 4.04
CA LEU A 31 -0.73 -8.78 5.15
C LEU A 31 -2.24 -8.80 4.88
N VAL A 32 -2.75 -7.84 4.09
CA VAL A 32 -4.16 -7.83 3.67
C VAL A 32 -4.54 -9.07 2.87
N GLU A 33 -3.58 -9.69 2.17
CA GLU A 33 -3.82 -10.84 1.29
C GLU A 33 -4.14 -12.10 2.09
N GLU A 34 -3.55 -12.24 3.28
CA GLU A 34 -3.68 -13.43 4.13
C GLU A 34 -4.95 -13.42 4.98
N GLU A 35 -5.33 -12.27 5.54
CA GLU A 35 -6.43 -12.19 6.52
C GLU A 35 -7.64 -11.40 5.99
N LEU A 36 -7.43 -10.14 5.58
CA LEU A 36 -8.54 -9.23 5.25
C LEU A 36 -9.26 -9.63 3.97
N LEU A 37 -8.53 -9.84 2.87
CA LEU A 37 -9.12 -10.11 1.57
C LEU A 37 -10.01 -11.37 1.60
N PRO A 38 -9.61 -12.51 2.19
CA PRO A 38 -10.50 -13.68 2.33
C PRO A 38 -11.82 -13.36 3.06
N VAL A 39 -11.76 -12.58 4.14
CA VAL A 39 -12.96 -12.16 4.88
C VAL A 39 -13.86 -11.28 4.01
N LEU A 40 -13.29 -10.27 3.34
CA LEU A 40 -14.04 -9.41 2.43
C LEU A 40 -14.72 -10.22 1.32
N ARG A 41 -14.03 -11.24 0.77
CA ARG A 41 -14.61 -12.10 -0.28
C ARG A 41 -15.78 -12.91 0.24
N LYS A 42 -15.67 -13.48 1.45
CA LYS A 42 -16.76 -14.24 2.07
C LYS A 42 -18.03 -13.39 2.24
N HIS A 43 -17.88 -12.09 2.44
CA HIS A 43 -18.99 -11.16 2.64
C HIS A 43 -19.39 -10.38 1.38
N GLY A 44 -18.82 -10.70 0.20
CA GLY A 44 -19.14 -10.00 -1.05
C GLY A 44 -18.71 -8.53 -1.07
N VAL A 45 -17.69 -8.17 -0.28
CA VAL A 45 -17.19 -6.80 -0.17
C VAL A 45 -15.98 -6.60 -1.08
N SER A 46 -16.03 -5.55 -1.90
CA SER A 46 -14.93 -5.11 -2.75
C SER A 46 -13.82 -4.42 -1.94
N PHE A 47 -12.56 -4.56 -2.36
CA PHE A 47 -11.43 -3.89 -1.74
C PHE A 47 -10.89 -2.75 -2.61
N VAL A 48 -10.67 -1.58 -2.04
CA VAL A 48 -10.04 -0.45 -2.72
C VAL A 48 -8.66 -0.19 -2.13
N ALA A 49 -7.62 -0.42 -2.92
CA ALA A 49 -6.24 -0.20 -2.50
C ALA A 49 -5.92 1.29 -2.39
N TYR A 50 -5.52 1.73 -1.20
CA TYR A 50 -5.04 3.09 -0.97
C TYR A 50 -3.51 3.18 -1.02
N ASN A 51 -3.00 4.27 -1.60
CA ASN A 51 -1.58 4.59 -1.67
C ASN A 51 -0.73 3.64 -2.55
N PRO A 52 -1.13 3.44 -3.83
CA PRO A 52 -0.48 2.51 -4.75
C PRO A 52 1.00 2.81 -5.00
N LEU A 53 1.39 4.09 -4.95
CA LEU A 53 2.76 4.55 -5.19
C LEU A 53 3.58 4.78 -3.90
N ALA A 54 3.17 4.21 -2.76
CA ALA A 54 3.94 4.30 -1.52
C ALA A 54 4.24 5.75 -1.10
N ALA A 55 3.24 6.63 -1.17
CA ALA A 55 3.33 8.06 -0.91
C ALA A 55 4.27 8.83 -1.85
N GLY A 56 4.60 8.26 -3.01
CA GLY A 56 5.53 8.81 -4.00
C GLY A 56 6.89 8.12 -4.00
N LEU A 57 7.15 7.19 -3.07
CA LEU A 57 8.43 6.48 -2.99
C LEU A 57 8.71 5.65 -4.26
N LEU A 58 7.66 5.07 -4.85
CA LEU A 58 7.72 4.29 -6.11
C LEU A 58 7.82 5.15 -7.39
N THR A 59 7.97 6.47 -7.27
CA THR A 59 8.19 7.34 -8.44
C THR A 59 9.65 7.32 -8.91
N GLY A 60 10.56 6.72 -8.12
CA GLY A 60 12.00 6.70 -8.39
C GLY A 60 12.76 7.95 -7.97
N LYS A 61 12.06 9.03 -7.54
CA LYS A 61 12.67 10.30 -7.11
C LYS A 61 13.52 10.17 -5.84
N HIS A 62 13.12 9.27 -4.95
CA HIS A 62 13.79 9.06 -3.66
C HIS A 62 14.80 7.93 -3.81
N THR A 63 16.09 8.24 -3.67
CA THR A 63 17.18 7.29 -3.92
C THR A 63 17.91 6.84 -2.67
N ASP A 64 17.81 7.61 -1.59
CA ASP A 64 18.54 7.40 -0.35
C ASP A 64 17.61 7.61 0.86
N SER A 65 17.73 6.73 1.86
CA SER A 65 17.04 6.81 3.13
C SER A 65 17.54 7.94 4.04
N GLU A 66 18.75 8.44 3.83
CA GLU A 66 19.34 9.49 4.69
C GLU A 66 19.00 10.90 4.19
N ASN A 67 18.63 11.05 2.92
CA ASN A 67 18.30 12.33 2.30
C ASN A 67 16.80 12.48 2.00
N VAL A 68 16.07 13.15 2.90
CA VAL A 68 14.64 13.43 2.71
C VAL A 68 14.45 14.65 1.82
N LEU A 69 13.99 14.41 0.58
CA LEU A 69 13.65 15.47 -0.37
C LEU A 69 12.41 16.27 0.08
N PRO A 70 12.28 17.54 -0.36
CA PRO A 70 11.07 18.34 -0.14
C PRO A 70 9.79 17.65 -0.64
N GLY A 71 8.65 17.96 0.00
CA GLY A 71 7.33 17.41 -0.31
C GLY A 71 6.74 16.58 0.82
N ARG A 72 5.83 15.65 0.48
CA ARG A 72 4.98 14.92 1.44
C ARG A 72 5.74 14.25 2.59
N PHE A 73 6.92 13.68 2.32
CA PHE A 73 7.73 13.01 3.34
C PHE A 73 8.35 14.00 4.34
N LYS A 74 8.74 15.18 3.88
CA LYS A 74 9.32 16.23 4.73
C LYS A 74 8.24 16.98 5.53
N GLU A 75 7.06 17.15 4.94
CA GLU A 75 5.91 17.85 5.55
C GLU A 75 5.14 16.98 6.55
N ASN A 76 5.26 15.65 6.47
CA ASN A 76 4.51 14.74 7.32
C ASN A 76 5.43 13.79 8.09
N GLN A 77 5.73 14.16 9.34
CA GLN A 77 6.61 13.40 10.24
C GLN A 77 6.16 11.95 10.45
N ASN A 78 4.87 11.64 10.30
CA ASN A 78 4.36 10.29 10.44
C ASN A 78 4.78 9.35 9.29
N TYR A 79 5.19 9.89 8.13
CA TYR A 79 5.51 9.11 6.95
C TYR A 79 6.95 8.59 6.97
N LEU A 80 7.90 9.34 7.55
CA LEU A 80 9.32 8.97 7.52
C LEU A 80 9.60 7.60 8.17
N PRO A 81 9.13 7.29 9.40
CA PRO A 81 9.39 5.99 10.01
C PRO A 81 8.82 4.82 9.20
N ARG A 82 7.83 5.07 8.33
CA ARG A 82 7.19 4.01 7.52
C ARG A 82 7.92 3.77 6.21
N PHE A 83 8.22 4.85 5.50
CA PHE A 83 8.68 4.79 4.12
C PHE A 83 10.19 4.92 4.00
N TYR A 84 10.81 5.69 4.89
CA TYR A 84 12.24 5.99 4.86
C TYR A 84 13.05 5.01 5.72
N THR A 85 13.03 3.74 5.33
CA THR A 85 13.74 2.65 6.02
C THR A 85 14.69 1.93 5.07
N LYS A 86 15.80 1.40 5.59
CA LYS A 86 16.79 0.65 4.79
C LYS A 86 16.16 -0.49 3.97
N PRO A 87 15.27 -1.34 4.53
CA PRO A 87 14.63 -2.41 3.76
C PRO A 87 13.77 -1.91 2.60
N ASN A 88 13.05 -0.78 2.78
CA ASN A 88 12.28 -0.20 1.68
C ASN A 88 13.21 0.28 0.56
N PHE A 89 14.32 0.93 0.89
CA PHE A 89 15.28 1.41 -0.12
C PHE A 89 16.05 0.28 -0.81
N GLU A 90 16.33 -0.83 -0.12
CA GLU A 90 16.86 -2.06 -0.72
C GLU A 90 15.89 -2.63 -1.78
N ALA A 91 14.61 -2.74 -1.42
CA ALA A 91 13.56 -3.16 -2.35
C ALA A 91 13.42 -2.22 -3.55
N LEU A 92 13.42 -0.90 -3.32
CA LEU A 92 13.36 0.10 -4.40
C LEU A 92 14.55 0.01 -5.34
N ALA A 93 15.75 -0.28 -4.83
CA ALA A 93 16.95 -0.40 -5.65
C ALA A 93 16.82 -1.56 -6.65
N GLY A 94 16.30 -2.72 -6.19
CA GLY A 94 16.02 -3.86 -7.05
C GLY A 94 15.00 -3.53 -8.15
N ILE A 95 13.86 -2.95 -7.77
CA ILE A 95 12.80 -2.55 -8.73
C ILE A 95 13.34 -1.49 -9.71
N ARG A 96 14.08 -0.50 -9.24
CA ARG A 96 14.65 0.57 -10.09
C ARG A 96 15.60 0.01 -11.12
N LYS A 97 16.48 -0.92 -10.73
CA LYS A 97 17.44 -1.56 -11.63
C LYS A 97 16.70 -2.24 -12.79
N GLU A 98 15.72 -3.09 -12.48
CA GLU A 98 14.94 -3.81 -13.50
C GLU A 98 14.09 -2.86 -14.36
N CYS A 99 13.55 -1.79 -13.78
CA CYS A 99 12.86 -0.74 -14.54
C CYS A 99 13.79 -0.05 -15.55
N ALA A 100 15.02 0.26 -15.15
CA ALA A 100 16.01 0.88 -16.02
C ALA A 100 16.44 -0.05 -17.16
N GLU A 101 16.65 -1.34 -16.88
CA GLU A 101 16.98 -2.36 -17.89
C GLU A 101 15.83 -2.57 -18.88
N ALA A 102 14.58 -2.52 -18.42
CA ALA A 102 13.41 -2.67 -19.26
C ALA A 102 12.99 -1.38 -20.01
N GLY A 103 13.56 -0.22 -19.66
CA GLY A 103 13.13 1.08 -20.19
C GLY A 103 11.73 1.50 -19.73
N ILE A 104 11.24 0.99 -18.59
CA ILE A 104 9.90 1.26 -18.06
C ILE A 104 10.02 2.21 -16.87
N SER A 105 9.18 3.25 -16.79
CA SER A 105 9.17 4.14 -15.62
C SER A 105 8.68 3.39 -14.38
N MET A 106 9.25 3.67 -13.20
CA MET A 106 8.81 3.02 -11.96
C MET A 106 7.32 3.24 -11.67
N VAL A 107 6.77 4.40 -12.06
CA VAL A 107 5.33 4.70 -11.95
C VAL A 107 4.52 3.72 -12.82
N SER A 108 4.88 3.59 -14.09
CA SER A 108 4.21 2.67 -15.02
C SER A 108 4.33 1.22 -14.56
N ALA A 109 5.52 0.82 -14.13
CA ALA A 109 5.79 -0.52 -13.61
C ALA A 109 4.94 -0.82 -12.36
N SER A 110 4.83 0.13 -11.44
CA SER A 110 4.05 -0.04 -10.20
C SER A 110 2.56 -0.23 -10.48
N TYR A 111 1.96 0.59 -11.35
CA TYR A 111 0.56 0.43 -11.72
C TYR A 111 0.31 -0.84 -12.53
N ALA A 112 1.20 -1.16 -13.48
CA ALA A 112 1.10 -2.41 -14.25
C ALA A 112 1.18 -3.64 -13.34
N TRP A 113 2.08 -3.63 -12.35
CA TRP A 113 2.18 -4.70 -11.36
C TRP A 113 0.89 -4.83 -10.55
N LEU A 114 0.38 -3.71 -10.02
CA LEU A 114 -0.87 -3.69 -9.27
C LEU A 114 -2.07 -4.22 -10.07
N LEU A 115 -2.18 -3.83 -11.34
CA LEU A 115 -3.34 -4.17 -12.17
C LEU A 115 -3.28 -5.58 -12.76
N ARG A 116 -2.09 -6.16 -12.94
CA ARG A 116 -1.91 -7.44 -13.65
C ARG A 116 -1.37 -8.58 -12.79
N HIS A 117 -0.64 -8.25 -11.73
CA HIS A 117 0.15 -9.23 -10.96
C HIS A 117 -0.21 -9.28 -9.48
N SER A 118 -0.96 -8.30 -8.97
CA SER A 118 -1.48 -8.35 -7.61
C SER A 118 -2.70 -9.28 -7.49
N VAL A 119 -3.15 -9.51 -6.26
CA VAL A 119 -4.36 -10.30 -5.96
C VAL A 119 -5.67 -9.53 -6.20
N LEU A 120 -5.60 -8.25 -6.59
CA LEU A 120 -6.78 -7.44 -6.91
C LEU A 120 -7.47 -7.96 -8.16
N SER A 121 -8.79 -7.93 -8.15
CA SER A 121 -9.60 -8.41 -9.26
C SER A 121 -10.77 -7.47 -9.55
N ALA A 122 -10.83 -6.98 -10.78
CA ALA A 122 -11.96 -6.20 -11.27
C ALA A 122 -13.28 -7.01 -11.22
N GLU A 123 -13.21 -8.34 -11.42
CA GLU A 123 -14.37 -9.24 -11.30
C GLU A 123 -14.94 -9.27 -9.87
N LYS A 124 -14.08 -9.05 -8.86
CA LYS A 124 -14.46 -8.95 -7.45
C LYS A 124 -14.81 -7.51 -7.03
N GLY A 125 -14.89 -6.59 -7.98
CA GLY A 125 -15.19 -5.18 -7.76
C GLY A 125 -14.04 -4.38 -7.13
N ASP A 126 -12.82 -4.91 -7.12
CA ASP A 126 -11.69 -4.22 -6.51
C ASP A 126 -11.26 -2.99 -7.29
N GLY A 127 -10.65 -2.03 -6.60
CA GLY A 127 -10.17 -0.80 -7.19
C GLY A 127 -8.84 -0.31 -6.64
N LEU A 128 -8.29 0.70 -7.31
CA LEU A 128 -7.13 1.46 -6.86
C LEU A 128 -7.56 2.91 -6.61
N LEU A 129 -7.18 3.47 -5.47
CA LEU A 129 -7.33 4.90 -5.22
C LEU A 129 -6.08 5.64 -5.69
N ILE A 130 -6.19 6.31 -6.84
CA ILE A 130 -5.12 7.09 -7.45
C ILE A 130 -5.02 8.45 -6.76
N GLY A 131 -3.80 8.85 -6.38
CA GLY A 131 -3.52 10.16 -5.82
C GLY A 131 -2.49 10.92 -6.66
N ALA A 132 -2.73 12.22 -6.87
CA ALA A 132 -1.82 13.13 -7.57
C ALA A 132 -1.84 14.51 -6.91
N SER A 133 -0.73 15.24 -6.98
CA SER A 133 -0.62 16.63 -6.49
C SER A 133 -0.54 17.66 -7.63
N SER A 134 -0.61 17.21 -8.89
CA SER A 134 -0.69 18.07 -10.07
C SER A 134 -1.41 17.34 -11.21
N LEU A 135 -1.93 18.09 -12.18
CA LEU A 135 -2.59 17.51 -13.36
C LEU A 135 -1.65 16.61 -14.16
N ALA A 136 -0.39 17.02 -14.33
CA ALA A 136 0.60 16.20 -15.04
C ALA A 136 0.81 14.83 -14.39
N GLN A 137 0.86 14.75 -13.05
CA GLN A 137 0.94 13.47 -12.34
C GLN A 137 -0.34 12.65 -12.50
N LEU A 138 -1.50 13.30 -12.50
CA LEU A 138 -2.78 12.63 -12.71
C LEU A 138 -2.80 12.00 -14.11
N ASP A 139 -2.43 12.74 -15.15
CA ASP A 139 -2.39 12.25 -16.53
C ASP A 139 -1.40 11.09 -16.68
N GLU A 140 -0.22 11.17 -16.07
CA GLU A 140 0.77 10.09 -16.06
C GLU A 140 0.20 8.82 -15.40
N ASN A 141 -0.38 8.98 -14.20
CA ASN A 141 -0.98 7.87 -13.46
C ASN A 141 -2.15 7.23 -14.22
N LEU A 142 -3.02 8.04 -14.83
CA LEU A 142 -4.17 7.56 -15.60
C LEU A 142 -3.70 6.80 -16.86
N LYS A 143 -2.70 7.32 -17.59
CA LYS A 143 -2.11 6.60 -18.73
C LYS A 143 -1.56 5.23 -18.32
N ALA A 144 -0.84 5.17 -17.21
CA ALA A 144 -0.32 3.91 -16.68
C ALA A 144 -1.44 2.91 -16.30
N CYS A 145 -2.59 3.41 -15.84
CA CYS A 145 -3.73 2.57 -15.46
C CYS A 145 -4.58 2.11 -16.64
N PHE A 146 -4.84 2.99 -17.62
CA PHE A 146 -5.66 2.66 -18.80
C PHE A 146 -4.89 1.85 -19.85
N SER A 147 -3.56 1.89 -19.83
CA SER A 147 -2.72 1.13 -20.75
C SER A 147 -1.55 0.48 -19.99
N PRO A 148 -1.84 -0.49 -19.10
CA PRO A 148 -0.80 -1.10 -18.27
C PRO A 148 0.13 -1.94 -19.14
N GLN A 149 1.40 -1.57 -19.13
CA GLN A 149 2.46 -2.24 -19.90
C GLN A 149 2.64 -3.70 -19.46
N GLN A 150 3.11 -4.55 -20.37
CA GLN A 150 3.52 -5.90 -20.02
C GLN A 150 4.88 -5.82 -19.30
N LEU A 151 4.94 -6.37 -18.09
CA LEU A 151 6.19 -6.38 -17.32
C LEU A 151 7.05 -7.60 -17.70
N PRO A 152 8.37 -7.42 -17.88
CA PRO A 152 9.29 -8.54 -17.98
C PRO A 152 9.25 -9.42 -16.73
N PRO A 153 9.46 -10.74 -16.84
CA PRO A 153 9.47 -11.63 -15.68
C PRO A 153 10.44 -11.22 -14.58
N SER A 154 11.59 -10.64 -14.93
CA SER A 154 12.58 -10.15 -13.96
C SER A 154 12.03 -8.99 -13.12
N LEU A 155 11.33 -8.05 -13.75
CA LEU A 155 10.70 -6.92 -13.07
C LEU A 155 9.54 -7.36 -12.18
N VAL A 156 8.70 -8.31 -12.63
CA VAL A 156 7.68 -8.92 -11.77
C VAL A 156 8.32 -9.58 -10.54
N SER A 157 9.37 -10.36 -10.77
CA SER A 157 10.13 -11.03 -9.69
C SER A 157 10.74 -10.03 -8.70
N ALA A 158 11.19 -8.86 -9.17
CA ALA A 158 11.73 -7.82 -8.30
C ALA A 158 10.65 -7.21 -7.39
N PHE A 159 9.42 -7.03 -7.88
CA PHE A 159 8.29 -6.60 -7.04
C PHE A 159 7.90 -7.68 -6.02
N ASP A 160 7.90 -8.96 -6.40
CA ASP A 160 7.61 -10.05 -5.47
C ASP A 160 8.69 -10.19 -4.39
N ALA A 161 9.97 -10.07 -4.78
CA ALA A 161 11.11 -10.11 -3.85
C ALA A 161 11.15 -8.92 -2.89
N ALA A 162 10.48 -7.82 -3.21
CA ALA A 162 10.41 -6.65 -2.33
C ALA A 162 9.68 -6.95 -1.01
N TRP A 163 8.63 -7.79 -1.03
CA TRP A 163 7.82 -8.07 0.15
C TRP A 163 8.59 -8.81 1.27
N PRO A 164 9.35 -9.88 1.00
CA PRO A 164 10.20 -10.51 2.01
C PRO A 164 11.28 -9.58 2.61
N LEU A 165 11.75 -8.59 1.85
CA LEU A 165 12.75 -7.62 2.34
C LEU A 165 12.12 -6.69 3.38
N VAL A 166 10.97 -6.11 3.04
CA VAL A 166 10.29 -5.11 3.88
C VAL A 166 9.51 -5.71 5.05
N SER A 167 9.20 -7.01 5.00
CA SER A 167 8.58 -7.74 6.12
C SER A 167 9.58 -8.46 7.03
N ARG A 168 10.89 -8.42 6.68
CA ARG A 168 11.95 -9.04 7.46
C ARG A 168 11.96 -8.48 8.89
N GLY A 169 11.88 -9.37 9.88
CA GLY A 169 11.95 -9.02 11.30
C GLY A 169 10.60 -8.69 11.96
N GLY A 170 9.48 -8.86 11.26
CA GLY A 170 8.13 -8.77 11.85
C GLY A 170 7.63 -7.35 12.13
N ASP A 171 8.45 -6.32 11.91
CA ASP A 171 8.07 -4.91 12.05
C ASP A 171 7.37 -4.37 10.79
N VAL A 172 6.33 -5.11 10.34
CA VAL A 172 5.46 -4.65 9.27
C VAL A 172 4.45 -3.69 9.87
N PHE A 173 4.35 -2.50 9.29
CA PHE A 173 3.33 -1.55 9.71
C PHE A 173 1.93 -2.14 9.44
N PRO A 174 1.07 -2.28 10.46
CA PRO A 174 -0.23 -2.95 10.30
C PRO A 174 -1.09 -2.19 9.29
N TYR A 175 -1.83 -2.94 8.46
CA TYR A 175 -2.83 -2.32 7.59
C TYR A 175 -4.04 -1.87 8.40
N TRP A 176 -4.17 -2.14 9.69
CA TRP A 176 -5.28 -1.67 10.53
C TRP A 176 -4.80 -0.74 11.63
N ARG A 177 -5.75 -0.06 12.28
CA ARG A 177 -5.48 0.80 13.43
C ARG A 177 -6.49 0.53 14.52
N SER A 178 -5.99 0.49 15.75
CA SER A 178 -6.84 0.47 16.94
C SER A 178 -7.33 1.89 17.25
N TYR A 179 -8.64 2.09 17.21
CA TYR A 179 -9.27 3.33 17.70
C TYR A 179 -10.18 3.10 18.91
N SER A 180 -10.40 1.84 19.31
CA SER A 180 -11.33 1.49 20.39
C SER A 180 -10.66 1.59 21.76
N LYS A 181 -11.32 2.24 22.72
CA LYS A 181 -10.79 2.44 24.07
C LYS A 181 -10.64 1.14 24.86
N ASP A 182 -11.43 0.14 24.52
CA ASP A 182 -11.59 -1.17 25.14
C ASP A 182 -10.74 -2.28 24.50
N GLN A 183 -9.89 -1.96 23.53
CA GLN A 183 -9.05 -2.97 22.88
C GLN A 183 -7.95 -3.49 23.83
N PRO A 184 -7.82 -4.81 24.03
CA PRO A 184 -6.73 -5.40 24.80
C PRO A 184 -5.36 -5.05 24.20
N GLY A 185 -4.40 -4.67 25.04
CA GLY A 185 -3.03 -4.35 24.60
C GLY A 185 -2.89 -3.02 23.84
N ARG A 186 -3.87 -2.12 23.93
CA ARG A 186 -3.84 -0.81 23.24
C ARG A 186 -2.55 -0.02 23.47
N ASP A 187 -2.02 -0.04 24.69
CA ASP A 187 -0.84 0.77 25.07
C ASP A 187 0.47 0.22 24.47
N THR A 188 0.48 -1.03 24.00
CA THR A 188 1.64 -1.67 23.35
C THR A 188 1.54 -1.67 21.82
N LEU A 189 0.42 -1.21 21.25
CA LEU A 189 0.23 -1.12 19.80
C LEU A 189 0.95 0.10 19.24
N HIS A 190 1.62 -0.07 18.09
CA HIS A 190 2.21 1.04 17.37
C HIS A 190 1.12 2.09 17.08
N PRO A 191 1.29 3.36 17.47
CA PRO A 191 0.22 4.38 17.49
C PRO A 191 -0.32 4.80 16.12
N GLY A 192 0.00 4.10 15.04
CA GLY A 192 -0.42 4.48 13.69
C GLY A 192 0.13 5.85 13.27
N ALA A 193 -0.45 6.51 12.25
CA ALA A 193 -0.26 7.97 12.09
C ALA A 193 -1.47 8.60 12.75
N SER A 194 -1.31 9.37 13.81
CA SER A 194 -2.39 10.26 14.23
C SER A 194 -2.63 11.27 13.10
N TYR A 195 -3.78 11.18 12.43
CA TYR A 195 -4.29 12.32 11.68
C TYR A 195 -4.97 13.22 12.70
N SER A 196 -4.20 14.13 13.28
CA SER A 196 -4.79 15.29 13.96
C SER A 196 -5.24 16.22 12.83
N ALA A 197 -6.50 16.09 12.41
CA ALA A 197 -7.12 17.14 11.62
C ALA A 197 -7.10 18.41 12.49
N ALA A 198 -6.14 19.30 12.26
CA ALA A 198 -6.30 20.66 12.77
C ALA A 198 -7.55 21.20 12.08
N LYS A 199 -8.66 21.26 12.82
CA LYS A 199 -9.80 22.08 12.42
C LYS A 199 -9.25 23.49 12.27
N LYS A 200 -9.06 23.92 11.02
CA LYS A 200 -8.96 25.35 10.72
C LYS A 200 -10.37 25.93 10.75
#